data_AF-A0AAD7NIA7-F1
#
_entry.id   AF-A0AAD7NIA7-F1
#
_cell.length_a   1.000
_cell.length_b   1.000
_cell.length_c   1.000
_cell.angle_alpha   90.00
_cell.angle_beta   90.00
_cell.angle_gamma   90.00
#
_symmetry.space_group_name_H-M   'P 1'
#
loop_
_entity.id
_entity.type
_entity.pdbx_description
1 polymer ?
#
loop_
_entity_poly.entity_id
_entity_poly.type
_entity_poly.pdbx_seq_one_letter_code
_entity_poly.pdbx_strand_id
1 'polypeptide(L)'
;MSSLPHPELRLLHEKLENVFDALLNFKPLAGSPPILDSSVDADPNDDGQWLRHENIPGVKKLRESIKFDIDLLAKFLSDPASEHEQPISTHAPYLLAVYNEILCAPPSIVSVFKFVQLNPSNGADRRERKGRRPPSTKIDVVADNGRRWIRINTIKNAGILSELREIDSYLTDSESDSDDPDYGPTLAQTEFDNSILQMGRVLIDAANANPVEGVDGPEVPRVTMRLTRLDTSPLRAGGEPNDPRIAHTVQCLRDMGIDVDLGERLDSEIPIPKLNASPTPNPPVALEPTRQINLDLSVLVALVSDLTHSPLPSSVEDATTRFLPPQRYREWKPQDRKDKLSVDTPESIGGLSQDIVKHSRALTTHILQEMGKGLLQEIHDKVLPMIDTADPSQRVEFWTSEEARERCMRIVSRIGGDREVRRAQALFPTDPVPLAEAEMLFWQDSRYPANFIPLLPIRLYPTPPLPPVEGAPEPHSPFFRAMTKVCRDFLTQENGRTEPQVDGALGDGPAKVNSRLSPHAVKSMMRGAELGWTTLTTTKSSVKALLREMKAARMAGRLVEDLEEEQTAQDGPGAAALWIVDPRNLQCFV
;
A
#
# COMPACT_ATOMS: atom_id res chain seq x y z
N MET A 1 4.22 -14.11 51.48
CA MET A 1 3.85 -13.42 50.24
C MET A 1 2.65 -14.16 49.67
N SER A 2 1.44 -13.63 49.81
CA SER A 2 0.23 -14.24 49.26
C SER A 2 0.31 -14.22 47.74
N SER A 3 0.18 -15.38 47.10
CA SER A 3 0.07 -15.47 45.64
C SER A 3 -1.12 -14.64 45.18
N LEU A 4 -0.90 -13.69 44.28
CA LEU A 4 -1.99 -12.91 43.71
C LEU A 4 -3.03 -13.84 43.05
N PRO A 5 -4.33 -13.55 43.19
CA PRO A 5 -5.38 -14.33 42.54
C PRO A 5 -5.24 -14.25 41.02
N HIS A 6 -5.54 -15.36 40.34
CA HIS A 6 -5.47 -15.53 38.88
C HIS A 6 -4.10 -15.17 38.25
N PRO A 7 -3.00 -15.83 38.65
CA PRO A 7 -1.67 -15.52 38.14
C PRO A 7 -1.56 -15.66 36.62
N GLU A 8 -2.27 -16.64 36.03
CA GLU A 8 -2.28 -16.85 34.57
C GLU A 8 -2.96 -15.71 33.81
N LEU A 9 -4.09 -15.18 34.31
CA LEU A 9 -4.80 -14.07 33.65
C LEU A 9 -3.99 -12.77 33.73
N ARG A 10 -3.29 -12.53 34.85
CA ARG A 10 -2.40 -11.38 35.00
C ARG A 10 -1.22 -11.45 34.02
N LEU A 11 -0.62 -12.63 33.87
CA LEU A 11 0.43 -12.85 32.87
C LEU A 11 -0.07 -12.63 31.44
N LEU A 12 -1.28 -13.09 31.11
CA LEU A 12 -1.89 -12.84 29.80
C LEU A 12 -2.16 -11.36 29.56
N HIS A 13 -2.65 -10.62 30.56
CA HIS A 13 -2.85 -9.18 30.48
C HIS A 13 -1.55 -8.45 30.15
N GLU A 14 -0.49 -8.71 30.91
CA GLU A 14 0.84 -8.12 30.69
C GLU A 14 1.38 -8.44 29.29
N LYS A 15 1.25 -9.70 28.84
CA LYS A 15 1.66 -10.09 27.49
C LYS A 15 0.86 -9.35 26.42
N LEU A 16 -0.45 -9.17 26.59
CA LEU A 16 -1.27 -8.44 25.63
C LEU A 16 -0.91 -6.94 25.58
N GLU A 17 -0.64 -6.30 26.71
CA GLU A 17 -0.18 -4.89 26.75
C GLU A 17 1.13 -4.72 25.98
N ASN A 18 2.11 -5.59 26.25
CA ASN A 18 3.39 -5.59 25.54
C ASN A 18 3.21 -5.75 24.01
N VAL A 19 2.33 -6.67 23.60
CA VAL A 19 2.02 -6.88 22.18
C VAL A 19 1.27 -5.70 21.57
N PHE A 20 0.34 -5.09 22.31
CA PHE A 20 -0.41 -3.92 21.84
C PHE A 20 0.54 -2.76 21.55
N ASP A 21 1.48 -2.48 22.45
CA ASP A 21 2.49 -1.44 22.29
C ASP A 21 3.46 -1.75 21.14
N ALA A 22 3.86 -3.03 21.00
CA ALA A 22 4.67 -3.46 19.87
C ALA A 22 3.92 -3.28 18.53
N LEU A 23 2.61 -3.56 18.48
CA LEU A 23 1.77 -3.38 17.30
C LEU A 23 1.50 -1.92 16.94
N LEU A 24 1.61 -0.98 17.88
CA LEU A 24 1.57 0.46 17.59
C LEU A 24 2.78 0.90 16.76
N ASN A 25 3.93 0.28 17.02
CA ASN A 25 5.21 0.59 16.38
C ASN A 25 5.60 -0.43 15.29
N PHE A 26 4.74 -1.43 15.03
CA PHE A 26 5.02 -2.49 14.08
C PHE A 26 5.15 -1.91 12.67
N LYS A 27 6.34 -2.08 12.08
CA LYS A 27 6.63 -1.75 10.69
C LYS A 27 6.87 -3.08 9.95
N PRO A 28 6.18 -3.33 8.83
CA PRO A 28 6.49 -4.48 8.00
C PRO A 28 7.98 -4.48 7.63
N LEU A 29 8.59 -5.66 7.57
CA LEU A 29 9.98 -5.83 7.13
C LEU A 29 10.18 -5.57 5.62
N ALA A 30 9.10 -5.32 4.87
CA ALA A 30 9.22 -4.94 3.47
C ALA A 30 10.03 -3.64 3.33
N GLY A 31 10.87 -3.57 2.30
CA GLY A 31 11.65 -2.37 2.02
C GLY A 31 10.76 -1.22 1.54
N SER A 32 10.96 0.00 2.09
CA SER A 32 10.40 1.23 1.53
C SER A 32 10.67 1.27 0.02
N PRO A 33 9.65 1.52 -0.84
CA PRO A 33 9.97 1.81 -2.22
C PRO A 33 10.92 3.03 -2.25
N PRO A 34 11.87 3.09 -3.18
CA PRO A 34 12.86 4.17 -3.29
C PRO A 34 12.17 5.44 -3.81
N ILE A 35 11.33 6.07 -3.00
CA ILE A 35 10.53 7.24 -3.35
C ILE A 35 10.86 8.35 -2.37
N LEU A 36 11.30 9.47 -2.92
CA LEU A 36 11.50 10.71 -2.20
C LEU A 36 10.19 11.51 -2.31
N ASP A 37 9.42 11.60 -1.23
CA ASP A 37 8.20 12.41 -1.20
C ASP A 37 8.43 13.66 -0.33
N SER A 38 8.54 14.80 -1.02
CA SER A 38 8.69 16.11 -0.41
C SER A 38 7.39 16.89 -0.39
N SER A 39 6.26 16.28 -0.76
CA SER A 39 4.95 16.93 -0.67
C SER A 39 4.57 17.18 0.77
N VAL A 40 4.09 18.39 1.08
CA VAL A 40 3.62 18.75 2.41
C VAL A 40 2.25 18.08 2.62
N ASP A 41 2.21 17.02 3.45
CA ASP A 41 0.98 16.40 3.91
C ASP A 41 0.24 17.41 4.83
N ALA A 42 -0.56 18.28 4.23
CA ALA A 42 -1.35 19.30 4.95
C ALA A 42 -2.53 18.71 5.75
N ASP A 43 -2.77 17.40 5.64
CA ASP A 43 -3.83 16.71 6.38
C ASP A 43 -3.23 15.60 7.25
N PRO A 44 -3.17 15.77 8.58
CA PRO A 44 -2.74 14.73 9.51
C PRO A 44 -3.65 13.49 9.51
N ASN A 45 -4.79 13.50 8.79
CA ASN A 45 -5.60 12.32 8.52
C ASN A 45 -5.36 11.67 7.14
N ASP A 46 -4.76 12.38 6.16
CA ASP A 46 -4.35 11.83 4.85
C ASP A 46 -2.84 11.50 4.81
N ASP A 47 -2.20 11.50 5.99
CA ASP A 47 -0.80 11.14 6.27
C ASP A 47 -0.24 10.18 5.24
N GLY A 48 1.02 10.36 4.83
CA GLY A 48 1.83 9.50 3.96
C GLY A 48 1.85 7.98 4.21
N GLN A 49 0.87 7.38 4.89
CA GLN A 49 0.44 5.98 4.97
C GLN A 49 0.53 5.18 3.67
N TRP A 50 0.47 5.85 2.51
CA TRP A 50 0.61 5.15 1.24
C TRP A 50 2.08 4.85 0.89
N LEU A 51 3.04 5.64 1.39
CA LEU A 51 4.50 5.41 1.29
C LEU A 51 5.08 4.79 2.56
N ARG A 52 4.58 5.22 3.73
CA ARG A 52 4.79 4.56 5.01
C ARG A 52 4.04 3.25 4.99
N HIS A 53 4.66 2.28 4.33
CA HIS A 53 4.52 0.85 4.58
C HIS A 53 3.18 0.49 5.19
N GLU A 54 2.19 0.44 4.29
CA GLU A 54 1.09 -0.50 4.32
C GLU A 54 0.72 -0.95 5.73
N ASN A 55 -0.30 -0.33 6.32
CA ASN A 55 -1.05 -0.98 7.40
C ASN A 55 -1.49 -2.34 6.85
N ILE A 56 -0.73 -3.40 7.17
CA ILE A 56 -1.01 -4.76 6.72
C ILE A 56 -2.49 -5.00 7.02
N PRO A 57 -3.32 -5.26 5.99
CA PRO A 57 -4.75 -5.40 6.17
C PRO A 57 -5.05 -6.36 7.32
N GLY A 58 -5.84 -5.92 8.29
CA GLY A 58 -6.19 -6.72 9.47
C GLY A 58 -5.30 -6.53 10.70
N VAL A 59 -4.11 -5.92 10.61
CA VAL A 59 -3.30 -5.60 11.81
C VAL A 59 -4.03 -4.60 12.72
N LYS A 60 -4.72 -3.60 12.14
CA LYS A 60 -5.59 -2.71 12.93
C LYS A 60 -6.68 -3.50 13.67
N LYS A 61 -7.30 -4.47 13.00
CA LYS A 61 -8.33 -5.33 13.61
C LYS A 61 -7.74 -6.23 14.71
N LEU A 62 -6.53 -6.75 14.53
CA LEU A 62 -5.80 -7.48 15.56
C LEU A 62 -5.54 -6.58 16.78
N ARG A 63 -5.05 -5.36 16.55
CA ARG A 63 -4.82 -4.36 17.60
C ARG A 63 -6.10 -4.03 18.38
N GLU A 64 -7.22 -3.82 17.68
CA GLU A 64 -8.53 -3.58 18.31
C GLU A 64 -9.01 -4.80 19.11
N SER A 65 -8.82 -6.02 18.59
CA SER A 65 -9.18 -7.25 19.29
C SER A 65 -8.35 -7.46 20.56
N ILE A 66 -7.05 -7.17 20.49
CA ILE A 66 -6.14 -7.20 21.65
C ILE A 66 -6.55 -6.16 22.68
N LYS A 67 -6.85 -4.93 22.25
CA LYS A 67 -7.32 -3.88 23.15
C LYS A 67 -8.60 -4.29 23.89
N PHE A 68 -9.55 -4.89 23.17
CA PHE A 68 -10.78 -5.38 23.78
C PHE A 68 -10.50 -6.43 24.87
N ASP A 69 -9.60 -7.38 24.62
CA ASP A 69 -9.24 -8.40 25.61
C ASP A 69 -8.43 -7.83 26.79
N ILE A 70 -7.57 -6.82 26.57
CA ILE A 70 -6.91 -6.06 27.66
C ILE A 70 -7.97 -5.40 28.54
N ASP A 71 -8.88 -4.63 27.94
CA ASP A 71 -9.92 -3.89 28.67
C ASP A 71 -10.84 -4.87 29.45
N LEU A 72 -11.13 -6.06 28.88
CA LEU A 72 -11.89 -7.14 29.53
C LEU A 72 -11.15 -7.74 30.74
N LEU A 73 -9.88 -8.11 30.57
CA LEU A 73 -9.06 -8.68 31.65
C LEU A 73 -8.82 -7.66 32.76
N ALA A 74 -8.53 -6.40 32.41
CA ALA A 74 -8.35 -5.31 33.37
C ALA A 74 -9.60 -5.09 34.22
N LYS A 75 -10.79 -5.11 33.59
CA LYS A 75 -12.07 -4.97 34.29
C LYS A 75 -12.32 -6.14 35.26
N PHE A 76 -12.05 -7.38 34.85
CA PHE A 76 -12.21 -8.54 35.73
C PHE A 76 -11.22 -8.52 36.90
N LEU A 77 -9.94 -8.27 36.62
CA LEU A 77 -8.86 -8.30 37.62
C LEU A 77 -8.88 -7.13 38.61
N SER A 78 -9.62 -6.05 38.32
CA SER A 78 -9.81 -4.91 39.21
C SER A 78 -10.99 -5.06 40.16
N ASP A 79 -11.88 -6.03 39.94
CA ASP A 79 -12.99 -6.33 40.84
C ASP A 79 -12.50 -7.21 42.02
N PRO A 80 -12.61 -6.75 43.28
CA PRO A 80 -12.24 -7.56 44.45
C PRO A 80 -13.04 -8.88 44.56
N ALA A 81 -14.22 -8.98 43.95
CA ALA A 81 -14.99 -10.23 43.93
C ALA A 81 -14.31 -11.32 43.09
N SER A 82 -13.49 -10.93 42.11
CA SER A 82 -12.84 -11.86 41.18
C SER A 82 -11.91 -12.85 41.87
N GLU A 83 -11.40 -12.57 43.07
CA GLU A 83 -10.50 -13.46 43.81
C GLU A 83 -11.11 -14.83 44.11
N HIS A 84 -12.43 -14.90 44.19
CA HIS A 84 -13.18 -16.13 44.49
C HIS A 84 -13.96 -16.67 43.28
N GLU A 85 -13.95 -15.97 42.16
CA GLU A 85 -14.63 -16.38 40.93
C GLU A 85 -13.75 -17.27 40.05
N GLN A 86 -14.38 -18.01 39.14
CA GLN A 86 -13.65 -18.78 38.13
C GLN A 86 -13.01 -17.84 37.10
N PRO A 87 -11.85 -18.22 36.51
CA PRO A 87 -11.25 -17.44 35.43
C PRO A 87 -12.21 -17.23 34.27
N ILE A 88 -12.27 -15.99 33.75
CA ILE A 88 -13.10 -15.66 32.60
C ILE A 88 -12.57 -16.28 31.30
N SER A 89 -13.48 -16.48 30.34
CA SER A 89 -13.09 -16.84 28.98
C SER A 89 -12.45 -15.65 28.27
N THR A 90 -11.31 -15.88 27.63
CA THR A 90 -10.52 -14.85 26.93
C THR A 90 -9.98 -15.40 25.61
N HIS A 91 -9.84 -14.53 24.61
CA HIS A 91 -9.23 -14.82 23.33
C HIS A 91 -7.70 -14.63 23.36
N ALA A 92 -7.13 -14.16 24.47
CA ALA A 92 -5.72 -13.83 24.61
C ALA A 92 -4.75 -14.90 24.07
N PRO A 93 -4.89 -16.21 24.37
CA PRO A 93 -3.97 -17.21 23.83
C PRO A 93 -3.97 -17.25 22.30
N TYR A 94 -5.14 -17.13 21.67
CA TYR A 94 -5.26 -17.09 20.22
C TYR A 94 -4.68 -15.80 19.63
N LEU A 95 -4.92 -14.65 20.26
CA LEU A 95 -4.40 -13.36 19.77
C LEU A 95 -2.86 -13.28 19.89
N LEU A 96 -2.29 -13.81 20.97
CA LEU A 96 -0.85 -13.93 21.15
C LEU A 96 -0.24 -14.87 20.10
N ALA A 97 -0.87 -16.01 19.83
CA ALA A 97 -0.42 -16.92 18.78
C ALA A 97 -0.43 -16.26 17.38
N VAL A 98 -1.46 -15.46 17.06
CA VAL A 98 -1.52 -14.69 15.80
C VAL A 98 -0.36 -13.71 15.72
N TYR A 99 -0.09 -12.97 16.80
CA TYR A 99 1.03 -12.03 16.83
C TYR A 99 2.38 -12.73 16.67
N ASN A 100 2.59 -13.85 17.35
CA ASN A 100 3.82 -14.63 17.23
C ASN A 100 4.01 -15.15 15.79
N GLU A 101 2.95 -15.61 15.12
CA GLU A 101 3.06 -15.99 13.70
C GLU A 101 3.34 -14.79 12.79
N ILE A 102 2.85 -13.59 13.09
CA ILE A 102 3.22 -12.39 12.32
C ILE A 102 4.74 -12.13 12.40
N LEU A 103 5.36 -12.40 13.56
CA LEU A 103 6.79 -12.22 13.76
C LEU A 103 7.64 -13.34 13.15
N CYS A 104 7.15 -14.58 13.19
CA CYS A 104 7.91 -15.76 12.78
C CYS A 104 7.67 -16.20 11.33
N ALA A 105 6.57 -15.79 10.71
CA ALA A 105 6.27 -16.18 9.34
C ALA A 105 7.27 -15.53 8.37
N PRO A 106 7.55 -16.18 7.22
CA PRO A 106 8.43 -15.61 6.22
C PRO A 106 7.95 -14.21 5.80
N PRO A 107 8.84 -13.20 5.72
CA PRO A 107 8.48 -11.95 5.08
C PRO A 107 8.11 -12.22 3.61
N SER A 108 7.28 -11.41 2.96
CA SER A 108 6.51 -10.26 3.46
C SER A 108 5.11 -10.67 3.95
N ILE A 109 4.67 -10.12 5.10
CA ILE A 109 3.30 -10.33 5.59
C ILE A 109 2.32 -9.52 4.74
N VAL A 110 1.42 -10.21 4.04
CA VAL A 110 0.45 -9.61 3.12
C VAL A 110 -0.82 -9.17 3.83
N SER A 111 -1.34 -9.99 4.74
CA SER A 111 -2.58 -9.69 5.47
C SER A 111 -2.75 -10.56 6.71
N VAL A 112 -3.55 -10.07 7.65
CA VAL A 112 -3.97 -10.73 8.87
C VAL A 112 -5.49 -10.87 8.86
N PHE A 113 -6.03 -12.00 9.29
CA PHE A 113 -7.48 -12.28 9.32
C PHE A 113 -8.19 -12.16 7.97
N LYS A 114 -7.57 -12.68 6.90
CA LYS A 114 -8.15 -12.69 5.55
C LYS A 114 -9.23 -13.78 5.43
N PHE A 115 -10.33 -13.47 4.75
CA PHE A 115 -11.31 -14.47 4.35
C PHE A 115 -11.19 -14.73 2.86
N VAL A 116 -11.07 -16.00 2.47
CA VAL A 116 -10.88 -16.42 1.08
C VAL A 116 -12.06 -17.28 0.65
N GLN A 117 -12.50 -17.09 -0.59
CA GLN A 117 -13.66 -17.78 -1.15
C GLN A 117 -13.25 -19.12 -1.75
N LEU A 118 -14.05 -20.17 -1.56
CA LEU A 118 -13.75 -21.51 -2.07
C LEU A 118 -13.97 -21.64 -3.59
N ASN A 119 -14.82 -20.82 -4.19
CA ASN A 119 -15.12 -20.84 -5.62
C ASN A 119 -15.25 -19.40 -6.16
N PRO A 120 -14.16 -18.76 -6.60
CA PRO A 120 -14.23 -17.41 -7.17
C PRO A 120 -14.91 -17.39 -8.54
N SER A 121 -14.95 -18.52 -9.26
CA SER A 121 -15.55 -18.68 -10.57
C SER A 121 -17.04 -19.06 -10.48
N ASN A 122 -17.91 -18.05 -10.42
CA ASN A 122 -19.20 -17.98 -11.13
C ASN A 122 -19.91 -16.66 -10.79
N GLY A 123 -19.48 -15.58 -11.46
CA GLY A 123 -20.13 -14.27 -11.40
C GLY A 123 -21.50 -14.19 -12.10
N ALA A 124 -21.94 -15.25 -12.78
CA ALA A 124 -23.15 -15.25 -13.62
C ALA A 124 -24.47 -15.47 -12.85
N ASP A 125 -24.49 -16.22 -11.74
CA ASP A 125 -25.73 -16.58 -11.03
C ASP A 125 -26.04 -15.72 -9.80
N ARG A 126 -25.40 -14.55 -9.68
CA ARG A 126 -25.50 -13.71 -8.49
C ARG A 126 -26.84 -12.95 -8.37
N ARG A 127 -27.73 -13.07 -9.35
CA ARG A 127 -29.03 -12.35 -9.35
C ARG A 127 -30.15 -13.07 -8.60
N GLU A 128 -30.02 -14.36 -8.23
CA GLU A 128 -31.16 -15.09 -7.62
C GLU A 128 -31.03 -15.44 -6.14
N ARG A 129 -29.84 -15.41 -5.52
CA ARG A 129 -29.68 -15.77 -4.10
C ARG A 129 -29.46 -14.55 -3.19
N LYS A 130 -30.51 -13.76 -2.97
CA LYS A 130 -30.55 -12.77 -1.87
C LYS A 130 -30.50 -13.50 -0.52
N GLY A 131 -29.31 -13.64 0.06
CA GLY A 131 -29.18 -13.93 1.50
C GLY A 131 -28.03 -14.84 1.95
N ARG A 132 -27.42 -15.66 1.09
CA ARG A 132 -26.30 -16.54 1.50
C ARG A 132 -24.98 -16.00 0.97
N ARG A 133 -24.11 -15.55 1.89
CA ARG A 133 -22.71 -15.21 1.55
C ARG A 133 -22.04 -16.47 0.96
N PRO A 134 -21.20 -16.34 -0.07
CA PRO A 134 -20.48 -17.48 -0.62
C PRO A 134 -19.65 -18.14 0.48
N PRO A 135 -19.46 -19.47 0.43
CA PRO A 135 -18.63 -20.18 1.40
C PRO A 135 -17.22 -19.58 1.37
N SER A 136 -16.71 -19.24 2.56
CA SER A 136 -15.39 -18.64 2.73
C SER A 136 -14.70 -19.23 3.94
N THR A 137 -13.39 -19.39 3.86
CA THR A 137 -12.55 -19.82 4.97
C THR A 137 -11.67 -18.69 5.47
N LYS A 138 -11.38 -18.70 6.77
CA LYS A 138 -10.52 -17.69 7.41
C LYS A 138 -9.08 -18.17 7.39
N ILE A 139 -8.17 -17.28 7.02
CA ILE A 139 -6.72 -17.42 7.16
C ILE A 139 -6.26 -16.37 8.18
N ASP A 140 -5.46 -16.77 9.15
CA ASP A 140 -5.04 -15.86 10.22
C ASP A 140 -3.87 -15.00 9.81
N VAL A 141 -2.87 -15.58 9.15
CA VAL A 141 -1.72 -14.86 8.61
C VAL A 141 -1.48 -15.32 7.17
N VAL A 142 -1.39 -14.37 6.25
CA VAL A 142 -0.96 -14.59 4.87
C VAL A 142 0.42 -13.97 4.73
N ALA A 143 1.41 -14.81 4.46
CA ALA A 143 2.83 -14.48 4.45
C ALA A 143 3.46 -14.90 3.11
N ASP A 144 4.76 -14.63 2.95
CA ASP A 144 5.51 -15.05 1.76
C ASP A 144 4.82 -14.58 0.46
N ASN A 145 4.44 -13.30 0.43
CA ASN A 145 3.70 -12.67 -0.67
C ASN A 145 2.39 -13.36 -1.09
N GLY A 146 1.82 -14.19 -0.21
CA GLY A 146 0.60 -14.95 -0.47
C GLY A 146 0.81 -16.43 -0.72
N ARG A 147 2.07 -16.87 -0.91
CA ARG A 147 2.44 -18.27 -1.09
C ARG A 147 2.29 -19.10 0.18
N ARG A 148 2.27 -18.47 1.37
CA ARG A 148 2.09 -19.17 2.64
C ARG A 148 0.86 -18.70 3.39
N TRP A 149 -0.01 -19.65 3.72
CA TRP A 149 -1.24 -19.41 4.46
C TRP A 149 -1.18 -20.11 5.81
N ILE A 150 -1.31 -19.36 6.89
CA ILE A 150 -1.21 -19.89 8.25
C ILE A 150 -2.58 -19.78 8.92
N ARG A 151 -3.14 -20.92 9.32
CA ARG A 151 -4.33 -21.02 10.15
C ARG A 151 -3.94 -21.43 11.56
N ILE A 152 -4.43 -20.69 12.55
CA ILE A 152 -4.18 -20.92 13.96
C ILE A 152 -5.46 -21.46 14.60
N ASN A 153 -5.35 -22.57 15.33
CA ASN A 153 -6.42 -23.18 16.09
C ASN A 153 -5.93 -23.54 17.51
N THR A 154 -6.72 -23.18 18.52
CA THR A 154 -6.45 -23.38 19.95
C THR A 154 -7.22 -24.55 20.56
N ILE A 155 -7.75 -25.47 19.73
CA ILE A 155 -8.42 -26.69 20.19
C ILE A 155 -7.48 -27.55 21.05
N LYS A 156 -8.03 -28.12 22.13
CA LYS A 156 -7.33 -29.01 23.04
C LYS A 156 -7.65 -30.47 22.72
N ASN A 157 -6.81 -31.39 23.20
CA ASN A 157 -7.07 -32.84 23.17
C ASN A 157 -8.48 -33.20 23.65
N ALA A 158 -8.94 -32.60 24.76
CA ALA A 158 -10.27 -32.84 25.30
C ALA A 158 -11.42 -32.44 24.35
N GLY A 159 -11.21 -31.40 23.53
CA GLY A 159 -12.17 -30.96 22.53
C GLY A 159 -12.33 -31.99 21.42
N ILE A 160 -11.21 -32.41 20.81
CA ILE A 160 -11.22 -33.48 19.79
C ILE A 160 -11.83 -34.76 20.36
N LEU A 161 -11.48 -35.14 21.59
CA LEU A 161 -12.02 -36.35 22.20
C LEU A 161 -13.52 -36.26 22.46
N SER A 162 -14.06 -35.08 22.72
CA SER A 162 -15.50 -34.88 22.81
C SER A 162 -16.17 -35.14 21.47
N GLU A 163 -15.62 -34.58 20.38
CA GLU A 163 -16.11 -34.80 19.02
C GLU A 163 -16.03 -36.30 18.64
N LEU A 164 -14.92 -36.96 18.95
CA LEU A 164 -14.75 -38.38 18.65
C LEU A 164 -15.71 -39.27 19.43
N ARG A 165 -15.97 -38.96 20.72
CA ARG A 165 -16.97 -39.71 21.51
C ARG A 165 -18.38 -39.48 21.01
N GLU A 166 -18.68 -38.26 20.57
CA GLU A 166 -19.96 -37.94 19.93
C GLU A 166 -20.14 -38.79 18.67
N ILE A 167 -19.12 -38.86 17.80
CA ILE A 167 -19.12 -39.74 16.62
C ILE A 167 -19.30 -41.21 17.01
N ASP A 168 -18.52 -41.70 17.99
CA ASP A 168 -18.60 -43.08 18.47
C ASP A 168 -19.99 -43.43 19.03
N SER A 169 -20.67 -42.46 19.66
CA SER A 169 -22.01 -42.67 20.23
C SER A 169 -23.10 -42.90 19.19
N TYR A 170 -22.94 -42.37 17.98
CA TYR A 170 -23.87 -42.61 16.87
C TYR A 170 -23.63 -43.95 16.17
N LEU A 171 -22.47 -44.59 16.39
CA LEU A 171 -22.13 -45.89 15.80
C LEU A 171 -22.73 -47.07 16.56
N THR A 172 -23.19 -46.88 17.80
CA THR A 172 -23.67 -47.99 18.66
C THR A 172 -25.18 -48.29 18.58
N ASP A 173 -25.99 -47.46 17.91
CA ASP A 173 -27.46 -47.62 17.86
C ASP A 173 -27.99 -48.25 16.55
N SER A 174 -27.12 -48.77 15.68
CA SER A 174 -27.52 -49.30 14.36
C SER A 174 -27.63 -50.85 14.30
N GLU A 175 -28.03 -51.50 15.39
CA GLU A 175 -28.47 -52.92 15.39
C GLU A 175 -29.99 -53.05 15.63
N SER A 176 -30.80 -52.15 15.05
CA SER A 176 -32.24 -52.36 14.96
C SER A 176 -32.61 -52.77 13.54
N ASP A 177 -32.89 -54.07 13.38
CA ASP A 177 -33.46 -54.75 12.21
C ASP A 177 -34.77 -54.06 11.74
N SER A 178 -34.67 -52.97 11.00
CA SER A 178 -35.84 -52.38 10.32
C SER A 178 -35.53 -52.15 8.85
N ASP A 179 -36.00 -53.07 8.02
CA ASP A 179 -36.05 -53.05 6.55
C ASP A 179 -36.98 -51.93 6.01
N ASP A 180 -36.81 -50.69 6.47
CA ASP A 180 -37.62 -49.55 6.01
C ASP A 180 -36.77 -48.59 5.14
N PRO A 181 -36.97 -48.55 3.81
CA PRO A 181 -36.12 -47.84 2.86
C PRO A 181 -36.29 -46.30 2.86
N ASP A 182 -36.98 -45.72 3.84
CA ASP A 182 -37.31 -44.29 3.90
C ASP A 182 -36.76 -43.56 5.14
N TYR A 183 -35.72 -44.13 5.79
CA TYR A 183 -35.03 -43.46 6.91
C TYR A 183 -34.18 -42.29 6.39
N GLY A 184 -34.44 -41.08 6.90
CA GLY A 184 -33.76 -39.83 6.52
C GLY A 184 -32.23 -39.83 6.77
N PRO A 185 -31.52 -38.73 6.44
CA PRO A 185 -30.06 -38.68 6.51
C PRO A 185 -29.57 -39.02 7.92
N THR A 186 -28.77 -40.08 8.00
CA THR A 186 -28.24 -40.62 9.25
C THR A 186 -27.18 -39.67 9.83
N LEU A 187 -27.27 -39.38 11.12
CA LEU A 187 -26.26 -38.57 11.85
C LEU A 187 -24.95 -39.31 12.11
N ALA A 188 -24.91 -40.63 11.87
CA ALA A 188 -23.72 -41.45 12.01
C ALA A 188 -22.71 -41.15 10.90
N GLN A 189 -21.56 -40.57 11.27
CA GLN A 189 -20.45 -40.39 10.34
C GLN A 189 -19.83 -41.76 10.01
N THR A 190 -19.70 -42.07 8.71
CA THR A 190 -19.10 -43.32 8.22
C THR A 190 -17.57 -43.27 8.14
N GLU A 191 -16.98 -42.07 8.21
CA GLU A 191 -15.54 -41.84 8.09
C GLU A 191 -14.99 -41.13 9.33
N PHE A 192 -13.70 -41.33 9.62
CA PHE A 192 -13.00 -40.61 10.68
C PHE A 192 -12.84 -39.13 10.30
N ASP A 193 -13.80 -38.28 10.67
CA ASP A 193 -13.85 -36.88 10.24
C ASP A 193 -14.27 -35.90 11.34
N ASN A 194 -13.27 -35.32 12.02
CA ASN A 194 -13.48 -34.29 13.03
C ASN A 194 -13.39 -32.86 12.47
N SER A 195 -13.71 -31.86 13.29
CA SER A 195 -13.77 -30.45 12.89
C SER A 195 -12.45 -29.91 12.32
N ILE A 196 -11.30 -30.44 12.76
CA ILE A 196 -9.99 -30.01 12.27
C ILE A 196 -9.74 -30.56 10.87
N LEU A 197 -10.09 -31.83 10.61
CA LEU A 197 -9.96 -32.44 9.28
C LEU A 197 -10.85 -31.72 8.26
N GLN A 198 -12.09 -31.40 8.63
CA GLN A 198 -13.00 -30.62 7.79
C GLN A 198 -12.41 -29.23 7.47
N MET A 199 -11.85 -28.55 8.47
CA MET A 199 -11.19 -27.26 8.26
C MET A 199 -9.95 -27.39 7.35
N GLY A 200 -9.17 -28.46 7.48
CA GLY A 200 -8.04 -28.75 6.62
C GLY A 200 -8.43 -28.90 5.15
N ARG A 201 -9.45 -29.72 4.85
CA ARG A 201 -9.99 -29.88 3.49
C ARG A 201 -10.45 -28.55 2.91
N VAL A 202 -11.23 -27.78 3.67
CA VAL A 202 -11.72 -26.46 3.27
C VAL A 202 -10.59 -25.46 2.98
N LEU A 203 -9.49 -25.51 3.73
CA LEU A 203 -8.33 -24.66 3.48
C LEU A 203 -7.58 -25.06 2.20
N ILE A 204 -7.41 -26.36 1.96
CA ILE A 204 -6.78 -26.87 0.73
C ILE A 204 -7.63 -26.54 -0.49
N ASP A 205 -8.94 -26.75 -0.42
CA ASP A 205 -9.88 -26.38 -1.49
C ASP A 205 -9.80 -24.88 -1.79
N ALA A 206 -9.77 -24.04 -0.74
CA ALA A 206 -9.61 -22.61 -0.90
C ALA A 206 -8.24 -22.23 -1.49
N ALA A 207 -7.16 -22.90 -1.11
CA ALA A 207 -5.82 -22.65 -1.67
C ALA A 207 -5.78 -23.02 -3.16
N ASN A 208 -6.30 -24.19 -3.53
CA ASN A 208 -6.40 -24.64 -4.92
C ASN A 208 -7.25 -23.70 -5.78
N ALA A 209 -8.32 -23.14 -5.23
CA ALA A 209 -9.19 -22.20 -5.94
C ALA A 209 -8.60 -20.78 -6.07
N ASN A 210 -7.53 -20.47 -5.33
CA ASN A 210 -6.90 -19.15 -5.31
C ASN A 210 -5.38 -19.28 -5.46
N PRO A 211 -4.89 -19.81 -6.60
CA PRO A 211 -3.45 -19.88 -6.85
C PRO A 211 -2.84 -18.48 -6.93
N VAL A 212 -1.58 -18.37 -6.54
CA VAL A 212 -0.75 -17.16 -6.66
C VAL A 212 0.16 -17.36 -7.87
N GLU A 213 0.38 -16.38 -8.75
CA GLU A 213 1.32 -16.61 -9.86
C GLU A 213 2.75 -16.73 -9.29
N GLY A 214 3.37 -17.87 -9.53
CA GLY A 214 4.78 -18.15 -9.23
C GLY A 214 5.66 -17.96 -10.47
N VAL A 215 6.98 -18.14 -10.28
CA VAL A 215 7.98 -17.99 -11.35
C VAL A 215 7.71 -18.95 -12.52
N ASP A 216 7.30 -20.18 -12.21
CA ASP A 216 7.02 -21.25 -13.19
C ASP A 216 5.53 -21.38 -13.55
N GLY A 217 4.70 -20.41 -13.17
CA GLY A 217 3.24 -20.41 -13.38
C GLY A 217 2.43 -20.39 -12.08
N PRO A 218 1.10 -20.54 -12.15
CA PRO A 218 0.22 -20.50 -10.97
C PRO A 218 0.62 -21.56 -9.94
N GLU A 219 0.98 -21.13 -8.75
CA GLU A 219 1.37 -21.96 -7.62
C GLU A 219 0.25 -21.94 -6.56
N VAL A 220 -0.09 -23.13 -6.04
CA VAL A 220 -1.05 -23.25 -4.94
C VAL A 220 -0.37 -22.84 -3.64
N PRO A 221 -0.95 -21.91 -2.84
CA PRO A 221 -0.37 -21.53 -1.56
C PRO A 221 -0.17 -22.71 -0.62
N ARG A 222 1.00 -22.79 0.00
CA ARG A 222 1.31 -23.76 1.03
C ARG A 222 0.52 -23.44 2.30
N VAL A 223 -0.27 -24.40 2.76
CA VAL A 223 -1.12 -24.27 3.94
C VAL A 223 -0.42 -24.83 5.16
N THR A 224 -0.31 -24.02 6.20
CA THR A 224 0.17 -24.40 7.52
C THR A 224 -0.94 -24.27 8.55
N MET A 225 -1.14 -25.30 9.36
CA MET A 225 -2.04 -25.30 10.51
C MET A 225 -1.22 -25.35 11.80
N ARG A 226 -1.27 -24.26 12.56
CA ARG A 226 -0.71 -24.15 13.92
C ARG A 226 -1.77 -24.58 14.94
N LEU A 227 -1.55 -25.72 15.59
CA LEU A 227 -2.44 -26.29 16.60
C LEU A 227 -1.83 -26.07 17.99
N THR A 228 -2.04 -24.89 18.57
CA THR A 228 -1.21 -24.43 19.69
C THR A 228 -1.41 -25.17 21.00
N ARG A 229 -2.53 -25.87 21.15
CA ARG A 229 -2.91 -26.59 22.39
C ARG A 229 -3.15 -28.08 22.18
N LEU A 230 -2.76 -28.59 21.00
CA LEU A 230 -2.86 -30.00 20.70
C LEU A 230 -1.55 -30.69 21.01
N ASP A 231 -1.63 -31.78 21.78
CA ASP A 231 -0.49 -32.59 22.17
C ASP A 231 -0.63 -34.00 21.60
N THR A 232 0.37 -34.43 20.82
CA THR A 232 0.44 -35.77 20.22
C THR A 232 1.39 -36.70 20.96
N SER A 233 1.98 -36.24 22.08
CA SER A 233 2.86 -37.05 22.89
C SER A 233 2.14 -38.33 23.34
N PRO A 234 2.83 -39.50 23.34
CA PRO A 234 2.22 -40.76 23.75
C PRO A 234 1.70 -40.73 25.19
N LEU A 235 2.36 -39.94 26.04
CA LEU A 235 2.01 -39.73 27.43
C LEU A 235 1.68 -38.26 27.65
N ARG A 236 0.60 -38.00 28.38
CA ARG A 236 0.23 -36.66 28.85
C ARG A 236 1.17 -36.22 29.96
N ALA A 237 1.15 -34.93 30.29
CA ALA A 237 1.92 -34.34 31.38
C ALA A 237 1.69 -34.99 32.78
N GLY A 238 0.67 -35.84 32.94
CA GLY A 238 0.40 -36.63 34.14
C GLY A 238 0.79 -38.11 34.06
N GLY A 239 1.48 -38.56 33.01
CA GLY A 239 1.89 -39.97 32.82
C GLY A 239 0.79 -40.88 32.25
N GLU A 240 -0.42 -40.38 32.05
CA GLU A 240 -1.53 -41.11 31.42
C GLU A 240 -1.34 -41.23 29.91
N PRO A 241 -1.70 -42.37 29.29
CA PRO A 241 -1.62 -42.53 27.84
C PRO A 241 -2.58 -41.57 27.14
N ASN A 242 -2.10 -40.99 26.05
CA ASN A 242 -2.92 -40.15 25.19
C ASN A 242 -3.71 -41.02 24.19
N ASP A 243 -4.88 -40.55 23.74
CA ASP A 243 -5.68 -41.30 22.76
C ASP A 243 -4.96 -41.27 21.39
N PRO A 244 -4.67 -42.43 20.78
CA PRO A 244 -3.92 -42.50 19.53
C PRO A 244 -4.62 -41.80 18.36
N ARG A 245 -5.95 -41.60 18.43
CA ARG A 245 -6.72 -40.91 17.38
C ARG A 245 -6.37 -39.42 17.26
N ILE A 246 -5.77 -38.82 18.29
CA ILE A 246 -5.28 -37.44 18.23
C ILE A 246 -4.07 -37.36 17.30
N ALA A 247 -3.10 -38.27 17.48
CA ALA A 247 -1.95 -38.37 16.59
C ALA A 247 -2.38 -38.75 15.17
N HIS A 248 -3.39 -39.62 15.03
CA HIS A 248 -3.99 -39.97 13.75
C HIS A 248 -4.59 -38.75 13.03
N THR A 249 -5.36 -37.91 13.73
CA THR A 249 -5.89 -36.64 13.16
C THR A 249 -4.77 -35.77 12.58
N VAL A 250 -3.67 -35.60 13.32
CA VAL A 250 -2.53 -34.80 12.85
C VAL A 250 -1.85 -35.46 11.64
N GLN A 251 -1.76 -36.78 11.62
CA GLN A 251 -1.21 -37.50 10.47
C GLN A 251 -2.10 -37.32 9.24
N CYS A 252 -3.42 -37.45 9.36
CA CYS A 252 -4.35 -37.24 8.26
C CYS A 252 -4.22 -35.83 7.65
N LEU A 253 -4.03 -34.78 8.46
CA LEU A 253 -3.76 -33.43 7.93
C LEU A 253 -2.46 -33.36 7.13
N ARG A 254 -1.39 -34.00 7.62
CA ARG A 254 -0.11 -34.07 6.90
C ARG A 254 -0.23 -34.84 5.59
N ASP A 255 -0.99 -35.94 5.60
CA ASP A 255 -1.26 -36.74 4.41
C ASP A 255 -2.08 -35.96 3.35
N MET A 256 -2.87 -34.96 3.77
CA MET A 256 -3.52 -34.00 2.87
C MET A 256 -2.56 -32.96 2.27
N GLY A 257 -1.29 -32.94 2.69
CA GLY A 257 -0.30 -31.94 2.27
C GLY A 257 -0.30 -30.65 3.11
N ILE A 258 -0.93 -30.65 4.29
CA ILE A 258 -0.93 -29.51 5.20
C ILE A 258 0.29 -29.62 6.13
N ASP A 259 1.05 -28.53 6.27
CA ASP A 259 2.07 -28.46 7.32
C ASP A 259 1.40 -28.30 8.67
N VAL A 260 1.69 -29.20 9.61
CA VAL A 260 1.10 -29.14 10.95
C VAL A 260 2.18 -28.84 11.97
N ASP A 261 2.06 -27.65 12.57
CA ASP A 261 2.89 -27.21 13.67
C ASP A 261 2.12 -27.33 14.99
N LEU A 262 2.69 -28.04 15.95
CA LEU A 262 2.08 -28.28 17.26
C LEU A 262 2.67 -27.33 18.31
N GLY A 263 1.85 -26.92 19.28
CA GLY A 263 2.29 -26.09 20.40
C GLY A 263 2.37 -24.60 20.07
N GLU A 264 2.60 -23.80 21.11
CA GLU A 264 2.91 -22.37 20.98
C GLU A 264 4.35 -22.19 20.47
N ARG A 265 4.62 -21.04 19.82
CA ARG A 265 5.99 -20.63 19.49
C ARG A 265 6.81 -20.50 20.78
N LEU A 266 8.01 -21.06 20.77
CA LEU A 266 8.95 -20.91 21.87
C LEU A 266 9.51 -19.48 21.87
N ASP A 267 9.78 -18.92 23.06
CA ASP A 267 10.36 -17.58 23.19
C ASP A 267 11.70 -17.44 22.45
N SER A 268 12.42 -18.55 22.24
CA SER A 268 13.66 -18.61 21.44
C SER A 268 13.44 -18.55 19.94
N GLU A 269 12.25 -18.93 19.45
CA GLU A 269 11.89 -18.88 18.03
C GLU A 269 11.37 -17.50 17.64
N ILE A 270 10.73 -16.79 18.58
CA ILE A 270 10.18 -15.46 18.35
C ILE A 270 11.37 -14.51 18.22
N PRO A 271 11.55 -13.87 17.05
CA PRO A 271 12.59 -12.85 16.90
C PRO A 271 12.31 -11.78 17.96
N ILE A 272 13.22 -11.64 18.93
CA ILE A 272 13.10 -10.61 19.97
C ILE A 272 13.01 -9.28 19.21
N PRO A 273 11.85 -8.61 19.20
CA PRO A 273 11.78 -7.27 18.65
C PRO A 273 12.77 -6.49 19.49
N LYS A 274 13.81 -5.93 18.88
CA LYS A 274 14.82 -5.14 19.61
C LYS A 274 14.15 -3.86 20.14
N LEU A 275 13.30 -3.99 21.15
CA LEU A 275 12.55 -2.93 21.81
C LEU A 275 13.49 -2.02 22.63
N ASN A 276 14.64 -2.56 23.05
CA ASN A 276 15.63 -1.88 23.90
C ASN A 276 16.99 -1.65 23.23
N ALA A 277 17.17 -2.06 21.97
CA ALA A 277 18.09 -1.28 21.16
C ALA A 277 17.32 0.02 20.93
N SER A 278 17.58 1.04 21.76
CA SER A 278 17.46 2.41 21.27
C SER A 278 17.98 2.34 19.84
N PRO A 279 17.17 2.60 18.81
CA PRO A 279 17.74 2.75 17.51
C PRO A 279 18.76 3.86 17.77
N THR A 280 20.07 3.55 17.77
CA THR A 280 20.92 4.37 16.93
C THR A 280 20.13 4.33 15.64
N PRO A 281 19.40 5.42 15.31
CA PRO A 281 18.71 5.43 14.06
C PRO A 281 19.87 5.19 13.10
N ASN A 282 19.96 4.00 12.51
CA ASN A 282 20.58 3.95 11.21
C ASN A 282 19.75 4.99 10.48
N PRO A 283 20.33 6.19 10.24
CA PRO A 283 19.55 7.30 9.75
C PRO A 283 18.82 6.73 8.55
N PRO A 284 17.48 6.88 8.47
CA PRO A 284 16.69 6.28 7.39
C PRO A 284 17.47 6.54 6.13
N VAL A 285 17.92 5.46 5.44
CA VAL A 285 18.88 5.55 4.34
C VAL A 285 18.43 6.71 3.48
N ALA A 286 19.19 7.81 3.54
CA ALA A 286 18.69 9.08 3.06
C ALA A 286 18.57 8.91 1.56
N LEU A 287 17.33 8.83 1.06
CA LEU A 287 17.13 8.72 -0.36
C LEU A 287 17.55 10.04 -0.99
N GLU A 288 18.39 9.94 -2.01
CA GLU A 288 18.85 11.06 -2.82
C GLU A 288 18.41 10.87 -4.27
N PRO A 289 18.08 11.95 -5.00
CA PRO A 289 17.86 11.82 -6.43
C PRO A 289 19.16 11.38 -7.12
N THR A 290 19.04 10.71 -8.26
CA THR A 290 20.15 10.42 -9.15
C THR A 290 20.67 11.71 -9.79
N ARG A 291 21.92 11.67 -10.28
CA ARG A 291 22.53 12.83 -10.95
C ARG A 291 21.82 13.20 -12.24
N GLN A 292 21.27 12.22 -12.95
CA GLN A 292 20.39 12.46 -14.08
C GLN A 292 18.95 12.42 -13.59
N ILE A 293 18.23 13.53 -13.69
CA ILE A 293 16.85 13.66 -13.23
C ILE A 293 15.94 13.78 -14.44
N ASN A 294 14.99 12.85 -14.56
CA ASN A 294 13.94 12.89 -15.57
C ASN A 294 12.78 13.78 -15.10
N LEU A 295 12.46 14.80 -15.89
CA LEU A 295 11.37 15.75 -15.63
C LEU A 295 10.08 15.28 -16.31
N ASP A 296 9.05 15.01 -15.51
CA ASP A 296 7.70 14.81 -16.02
C ASP A 296 7.09 16.14 -16.54
N LEU A 297 6.08 16.03 -17.42
CA LEU A 297 5.36 17.19 -17.98
C LEU A 297 4.83 18.12 -16.87
N SER A 298 4.32 17.53 -15.79
CA SER A 298 3.77 18.27 -14.65
C SER A 298 4.82 19.19 -14.00
N VAL A 299 6.08 18.78 -14.00
CA VAL A 299 7.19 19.56 -13.45
C VAL A 299 7.65 20.63 -14.41
N LEU A 300 7.70 20.35 -15.72
CA LEU A 300 7.98 21.38 -16.72
C LEU A 300 6.98 22.54 -16.63
N VAL A 301 5.70 22.22 -16.49
CA VAL A 301 4.63 23.20 -16.31
C VAL A 301 4.79 23.97 -15.00
N ALA A 302 5.15 23.29 -13.91
CA ALA A 302 5.40 23.92 -12.62
C ALA A 302 6.63 24.84 -12.63
N LEU A 303 7.70 24.45 -13.33
CA LEU A 303 8.96 25.20 -13.45
C LEU A 303 8.80 26.52 -14.19
N VAL A 304 7.81 26.66 -15.08
CA VAL A 304 7.57 27.93 -15.81
C VAL A 304 6.45 28.76 -15.19
N SER A 305 5.67 28.18 -14.28
CA SER A 305 4.48 28.79 -13.70
C SER A 305 4.80 30.05 -12.90
N ASP A 306 3.96 31.08 -13.07
CA ASP A 306 4.10 32.32 -12.31
C ASP A 306 3.93 32.12 -10.79
N LEU A 307 3.21 31.10 -10.32
CA LEU A 307 3.12 30.81 -8.87
C LEU A 307 4.49 30.46 -8.26
N THR A 308 5.32 29.74 -9.01
CA THR A 308 6.65 29.32 -8.60
C THR A 308 7.60 30.52 -8.52
N HIS A 309 7.47 31.48 -9.46
CA HIS A 309 8.40 32.61 -9.57
C HIS A 309 7.93 33.90 -8.90
N SER A 310 6.64 34.09 -8.68
CA SER A 310 6.09 35.34 -8.12
C SER A 310 6.46 35.52 -6.65
N PRO A 311 6.53 36.76 -6.15
CA PRO A 311 6.67 37.03 -4.73
C PRO A 311 5.60 36.29 -3.91
N LEU A 312 6.03 35.68 -2.82
CA LEU A 312 5.14 34.99 -1.89
C LEU A 312 4.22 36.00 -1.19
N PRO A 313 2.97 35.64 -0.91
CA PRO A 313 2.09 36.47 -0.11
C PRO A 313 2.63 36.61 1.32
N SER A 314 2.30 37.74 1.94
CA SER A 314 2.80 38.09 3.28
C SER A 314 2.01 37.43 4.41
N SER A 315 0.77 37.01 4.15
CA SER A 315 -0.08 36.30 5.09
C SER A 315 -1.00 35.28 4.39
N VAL A 316 -1.64 34.42 5.18
CA VAL A 316 -2.67 33.47 4.68
C VAL A 316 -3.89 34.22 4.12
N GLU A 317 -4.24 35.38 4.67
CA GLU A 317 -5.34 36.20 4.14
C GLU A 317 -4.97 36.82 2.79
N ASP A 318 -3.73 37.30 2.64
CA ASP A 318 -3.19 37.79 1.37
C ASP A 318 -3.23 36.69 0.30
N ALA A 319 -2.76 35.47 0.63
CA ALA A 319 -2.87 34.30 -0.24
C ALA A 319 -4.31 34.02 -0.69
N THR A 320 -5.27 34.07 0.23
CA THR A 320 -6.69 33.78 -0.05
C THR A 320 -7.34 34.88 -0.90
N THR A 321 -6.98 36.14 -0.67
CA THR A 321 -7.56 37.28 -1.39
C THR A 321 -6.96 37.49 -2.78
N ARG A 322 -5.74 37.01 -3.02
CA ARG A 322 -5.00 37.16 -4.29
C ARG A 322 -5.66 36.50 -5.51
N PHE A 323 -6.36 35.38 -5.31
CA PHE A 323 -7.02 34.63 -6.41
C PHE A 323 -8.54 34.81 -6.45
N LEU A 324 -9.04 35.71 -5.61
CA LEU A 324 -10.45 36.03 -5.52
C LEU A 324 -10.80 37.08 -6.57
N PRO A 325 -11.81 36.85 -7.45
CA PRO A 325 -12.18 37.84 -8.45
C PRO A 325 -12.53 39.19 -7.81
N PRO A 326 -12.17 40.33 -8.43
CA PRO A 326 -12.50 41.66 -7.92
C PRO A 326 -13.99 41.81 -7.64
N GLN A 327 -14.34 42.59 -6.62
CA GLN A 327 -15.73 42.76 -6.18
C GLN A 327 -16.67 43.19 -7.31
N ARG A 328 -16.22 44.09 -8.20
CA ARG A 328 -16.98 44.53 -9.38
C ARG A 328 -17.35 43.40 -10.34
N TYR A 329 -16.49 42.38 -10.50
CA TYR A 329 -16.79 41.21 -11.33
C TYR A 329 -17.84 40.31 -10.70
N ARG A 330 -17.84 40.21 -9.36
CA ARG A 330 -18.86 39.47 -8.59
C ARG A 330 -20.22 40.14 -8.68
N GLU A 331 -20.25 41.47 -8.65
CA GLU A 331 -21.46 42.28 -8.72
C GLU A 331 -22.05 42.32 -10.14
N TRP A 332 -21.21 42.30 -11.18
CA TRP A 332 -21.65 42.37 -12.57
C TRP A 332 -22.28 41.07 -13.08
N LYS A 333 -21.86 39.91 -12.58
CA LYS A 333 -22.42 38.61 -13.01
C LYS A 333 -23.77 38.41 -12.31
N PRO A 334 -24.91 38.63 -12.99
CA PRO A 334 -26.21 38.53 -12.33
C PRO A 334 -26.43 37.07 -11.92
N GLN A 335 -26.99 36.86 -10.72
CA GLN A 335 -27.49 35.55 -10.30
C GLN A 335 -28.54 35.08 -11.32
N ASP A 336 -28.14 34.22 -12.24
CA ASP A 336 -29.09 33.54 -13.11
C ASP A 336 -30.06 32.75 -12.22
N ARG A 337 -31.28 33.29 -12.15
CA ARG A 337 -32.44 32.68 -11.51
C ARG A 337 -32.76 31.36 -12.21
N LYS A 338 -32.44 30.23 -11.57
CA LYS A 338 -33.11 28.90 -11.59
C LYS A 338 -32.16 27.90 -10.92
N ASP A 339 -32.50 27.11 -9.90
CA ASP A 339 -33.78 26.62 -9.44
C ASP A 339 -33.83 26.53 -7.90
N LYS A 340 -35.04 26.73 -7.37
CA LYS A 340 -35.42 26.43 -5.98
C LYS A 340 -35.24 24.94 -5.71
N LEU A 341 -34.88 24.61 -4.47
CA LEU A 341 -34.78 23.27 -3.85
C LEU A 341 -33.37 22.67 -3.80
N SER A 342 -32.47 23.28 -3.03
CA SER A 342 -31.57 22.48 -2.20
C SER A 342 -31.29 23.21 -0.88
N VAL A 343 -31.31 22.41 0.17
CA VAL A 343 -31.42 22.77 1.59
C VAL A 343 -30.15 23.43 2.10
N ASP A 344 -30.34 24.38 3.02
CA ASP A 344 -29.35 25.21 3.70
C ASP A 344 -28.03 24.49 4.03
N THR A 345 -26.95 24.92 3.38
CA THR A 345 -25.58 24.78 3.91
C THR A 345 -24.98 26.18 4.02
N PRO A 346 -24.55 26.64 5.22
CA PRO A 346 -24.20 28.04 5.49
C PRO A 346 -22.84 28.52 4.94
N GLU A 347 -22.27 27.88 3.91
CA GLU A 347 -20.92 28.22 3.40
C GLU A 347 -20.89 28.86 1.99
N SER A 348 -22.04 29.26 1.45
CA SER A 348 -22.08 29.89 0.12
C SER A 348 -21.71 31.38 0.18
N ILE A 349 -20.42 31.68 0.27
CA ILE A 349 -19.89 33.04 0.16
C ILE A 349 -20.06 33.53 -1.30
N GLY A 350 -21.11 34.33 -1.55
CA GLY A 350 -21.07 35.40 -2.55
C GLY A 350 -21.25 35.04 -4.03
N GLY A 351 -22.23 34.21 -4.40
CA GLY A 351 -22.80 34.18 -5.76
C GLY A 351 -21.87 33.76 -6.92
N LEU A 352 -20.67 33.28 -6.64
CA LEU A 352 -19.71 32.82 -7.65
C LEU A 352 -20.06 31.40 -8.14
N SER A 353 -19.74 31.11 -9.41
CA SER A 353 -19.81 29.73 -9.93
C SER A 353 -18.92 28.82 -9.07
N GLN A 354 -19.42 27.64 -8.70
CA GLN A 354 -18.67 26.66 -7.91
C GLN A 354 -17.30 26.36 -8.52
N ASP A 355 -17.15 26.41 -9.83
CA ASP A 355 -15.89 26.11 -10.52
C ASP A 355 -14.83 27.19 -10.30
N ILE A 356 -15.23 28.47 -10.25
CA ILE A 356 -14.32 29.58 -9.97
C ILE A 356 -13.84 29.49 -8.52
N VAL A 357 -14.75 29.19 -7.59
CA VAL A 357 -14.41 29.02 -6.17
C VAL A 357 -13.49 27.82 -5.96
N LYS A 358 -13.72 26.71 -6.67
CA LYS A 358 -12.82 25.54 -6.63
C LYS A 358 -11.45 25.88 -7.17
N HIS A 359 -11.36 26.62 -8.28
CA HIS A 359 -10.09 27.02 -8.88
C HIS A 359 -9.31 28.00 -7.99
N SER A 360 -9.97 29.03 -7.44
CA SER A 360 -9.33 29.98 -6.53
C SER A 360 -8.85 29.31 -5.23
N ARG A 361 -9.64 28.38 -4.68
CA ARG A 361 -9.23 27.55 -3.54
C ARG A 361 -8.00 26.70 -3.87
N ALA A 362 -7.97 26.03 -5.03
CA ALA A 362 -6.83 25.22 -5.45
C ALA A 362 -5.55 26.06 -5.61
N LEU A 363 -5.63 27.24 -6.23
CA LEU A 363 -4.50 28.16 -6.35
C LEU A 363 -4.04 28.69 -4.98
N THR A 364 -4.98 28.98 -4.07
CA THR A 364 -4.69 29.37 -2.69
C THR A 364 -3.93 28.25 -1.97
N THR A 365 -4.37 27.00 -2.09
CA THR A 365 -3.65 25.85 -1.53
C THR A 365 -2.23 25.75 -2.11
N HIS A 366 -2.06 25.91 -3.43
CA HIS A 366 -0.74 25.86 -4.06
C HIS A 366 0.20 26.97 -3.58
N ILE A 367 -0.28 28.21 -3.42
CA ILE A 367 0.58 29.30 -2.93
C ILE A 367 0.93 29.11 -1.45
N LEU A 368 0.01 28.59 -0.64
CA LEU A 368 0.28 28.28 0.77
C LEU A 368 1.35 27.19 0.89
N GLN A 369 1.34 26.20 0.00
CA GLN A 369 2.40 25.20 -0.08
C GLN A 369 3.74 25.84 -0.49
N GLU A 370 3.74 26.75 -1.48
CA GLU A 370 4.94 27.52 -1.87
C GLU A 370 5.51 28.40 -0.75
N MET A 371 4.66 28.92 0.15
CA MET A 371 5.11 29.65 1.34
C MET A 371 5.81 28.74 2.35
N GLY A 372 5.40 27.48 2.46
CA GLY A 372 6.02 26.50 3.35
C GLY A 372 7.35 26.02 2.82
N LYS A 373 7.33 25.39 1.63
CA LYS A 373 8.54 24.98 0.92
C LYS A 373 8.29 25.02 -0.58
N GLY A 374 8.98 25.93 -1.27
CA GLY A 374 8.82 26.13 -2.70
C GLY A 374 9.43 24.99 -3.53
N LEU A 375 8.86 24.72 -4.71
CA LEU A 375 9.37 23.71 -5.65
C LEU A 375 10.87 23.88 -5.96
N LEU A 376 11.27 25.10 -6.33
CA LEU A 376 12.67 25.39 -6.67
C LEU A 376 13.59 25.30 -5.45
N GLN A 377 13.08 25.64 -4.26
CA GLN A 377 13.82 25.47 -3.00
C GLN A 377 14.07 23.99 -2.70
N GLU A 378 13.05 23.15 -2.89
CA GLU A 378 13.19 21.69 -2.72
C GLU A 378 14.20 21.10 -3.71
N ILE A 379 14.15 21.52 -4.99
CA ILE A 379 15.14 21.10 -5.98
C ILE A 379 16.55 21.55 -5.56
N HIS A 380 16.70 22.81 -5.17
CA HIS A 380 17.96 23.37 -4.70
C HIS A 380 18.54 22.60 -3.51
N ASP A 381 17.73 22.35 -2.47
CA ASP A 381 18.17 21.69 -1.23
C ASP A 381 18.67 20.26 -1.49
N LYS A 382 18.10 19.56 -2.47
CA LYS A 382 18.47 18.18 -2.82
C LYS A 382 19.61 18.10 -3.83
N VAL A 383 19.69 19.04 -4.75
CA VAL A 383 20.69 19.04 -5.82
C VAL A 383 22.00 19.69 -5.38
N LEU A 384 21.94 20.76 -4.58
CA LEU A 384 23.15 21.50 -4.16
C LEU A 384 24.19 20.60 -3.46
N PRO A 385 23.82 19.70 -2.52
CA PRO A 385 24.78 18.80 -1.88
C PRO A 385 25.47 17.83 -2.86
N MET A 386 24.86 17.56 -4.02
CA MET A 386 25.38 16.63 -5.03
C MET A 386 26.41 17.28 -5.96
N ILE A 387 26.51 18.62 -5.95
CA ILE A 387 27.42 19.35 -6.82
C ILE A 387 28.80 19.37 -6.17
N ASP A 388 29.67 18.46 -6.58
CA ASP A 388 31.08 18.55 -6.25
C ASP A 388 31.76 19.63 -7.10
N THR A 389 32.20 20.71 -6.45
CA THR A 389 32.90 21.81 -7.12
C THR A 389 34.24 21.41 -7.72
N ALA A 390 34.80 20.25 -7.34
CA ALA A 390 36.09 19.78 -7.81
C ALA A 390 36.03 19.03 -9.16
N ASP A 391 34.88 18.46 -9.54
CA ASP A 391 34.76 17.62 -10.74
C ASP A 391 33.56 18.03 -11.63
N PRO A 392 33.81 18.74 -12.74
CA PRO A 392 32.78 19.14 -13.71
C PRO A 392 32.02 17.97 -14.34
N SER A 393 32.60 16.76 -14.34
CA SER A 393 31.96 15.56 -14.88
C SER A 393 30.86 14.99 -13.98
N GLN A 394 30.74 15.50 -12.75
CA GLN A 394 29.78 15.05 -11.74
C GLN A 394 28.54 15.94 -11.62
N ARG A 395 28.33 16.84 -12.59
CA ARG A 395 27.21 17.78 -12.57
C ARG A 395 25.86 17.07 -12.70
N VAL A 396 24.88 17.54 -11.93
CA VAL A 396 23.48 17.11 -12.05
C VAL A 396 22.90 17.61 -13.38
N GLU A 397 22.20 16.72 -14.08
CA GLU A 397 21.61 16.96 -15.40
C GLU A 397 20.10 16.74 -15.38
N PHE A 398 19.37 17.63 -16.03
CA PHE A 398 17.92 17.52 -16.17
C PHE A 398 17.56 17.08 -17.58
N TRP A 399 16.68 16.09 -17.66
CA TRP A 399 16.28 15.45 -18.91
C TRP A 399 14.77 15.43 -19.08
N THR A 400 14.28 15.48 -20.31
CA THR A 400 12.86 15.32 -20.63
C THR A 400 12.64 14.71 -22.01
N SER A 401 11.41 14.29 -22.29
CA SER A 401 11.01 13.80 -23.61
C SER A 401 10.58 14.92 -24.55
N GLU A 402 10.75 14.68 -25.85
CA GLU A 402 10.24 15.57 -26.90
C GLU A 402 8.72 15.76 -26.76
N GLU A 403 7.98 14.69 -26.46
CA GLU A 403 6.53 14.74 -26.22
C GLU A 403 6.17 15.66 -25.05
N ALA A 404 6.90 15.58 -23.93
CA ALA A 404 6.67 16.45 -22.78
C ALA A 404 7.04 17.91 -23.08
N ARG A 405 8.12 18.16 -23.83
CA ARG A 405 8.49 19.50 -24.31
C ARG A 405 7.38 20.11 -25.14
N GLU A 406 6.92 19.42 -26.19
CA GLU A 406 5.87 19.90 -27.08
C GLU A 406 4.54 20.14 -26.37
N ARG A 407 4.17 19.25 -25.44
CA ARG A 407 2.97 19.42 -24.62
C ARG A 407 3.11 20.64 -23.69
N CYS A 408 4.25 20.82 -23.04
CA CYS A 408 4.51 21.99 -22.20
C CYS A 408 4.35 23.28 -23.02
N MET A 409 5.01 23.37 -24.18
CA MET A 409 4.91 24.53 -25.06
C MET A 409 3.46 24.81 -25.51
N ARG A 410 2.70 23.77 -25.87
CA ARG A 410 1.29 23.91 -26.26
C ARG A 410 0.39 24.36 -25.11
N ILE A 411 0.63 23.87 -23.89
CA ILE A 411 -0.12 24.29 -22.71
C ILE A 411 0.17 25.77 -22.47
N VAL A 412 1.45 26.14 -22.35
CA VAL A 412 1.86 27.52 -22.07
C VAL A 412 1.41 28.49 -23.16
N SER A 413 1.47 28.11 -24.45
CA SER A 413 0.97 28.97 -25.53
C SER A 413 -0.54 29.18 -25.50
N ARG A 414 -1.29 28.25 -24.90
CA ARG A 414 -2.76 28.29 -24.88
C ARG A 414 -3.29 29.02 -23.66
N ILE A 415 -2.65 28.85 -22.51
CA ILE A 415 -3.17 29.32 -21.22
C ILE A 415 -2.17 30.14 -20.40
N GLY A 416 -0.90 30.18 -20.77
CA GLY A 416 0.14 30.90 -20.03
C GLY A 416 0.21 32.39 -20.41
N GLY A 417 0.63 33.21 -19.46
CA GLY A 417 0.93 34.63 -19.70
C GLY A 417 2.31 34.86 -20.33
N ASP A 418 2.61 36.11 -20.69
CA ASP A 418 3.87 36.49 -21.36
C ASP A 418 5.14 36.01 -20.61
N ARG A 419 5.10 36.05 -19.28
CA ARG A 419 6.19 35.59 -18.42
C ARG A 419 6.40 34.07 -18.49
N GLU A 420 5.32 33.30 -18.47
CA GLU A 420 5.35 31.84 -18.52
C GLU A 420 5.80 31.38 -19.93
N VAL A 421 5.31 32.03 -20.98
CA VAL A 421 5.75 31.82 -22.38
C VAL A 421 7.24 32.07 -22.53
N ARG A 422 7.73 33.21 -22.03
CA ARG A 422 9.17 33.54 -22.03
C ARG A 422 9.99 32.47 -21.32
N ARG A 423 9.58 32.03 -20.12
CA ARG A 423 10.31 31.00 -19.37
C ARG A 423 10.31 29.67 -20.11
N ALA A 424 9.20 29.27 -20.72
CA ALA A 424 9.14 28.04 -21.51
C ALA A 424 10.06 28.09 -22.74
N GLN A 425 10.12 29.23 -23.44
CA GLN A 425 11.07 29.44 -24.54
C GLN A 425 12.53 29.43 -24.06
N ALA A 426 12.79 29.98 -22.88
CA ALA A 426 14.12 29.96 -22.27
C ALA A 426 14.56 28.54 -21.85
N LEU A 427 13.63 27.67 -21.42
CA LEU A 427 13.91 26.26 -21.15
C LEU A 427 14.27 25.47 -22.42
N PHE A 428 13.69 25.85 -23.56
CA PHE A 428 13.82 25.15 -24.84
C PHE A 428 14.08 26.13 -25.99
N PRO A 429 15.28 26.76 -26.04
CA PRO A 429 15.59 27.74 -27.08
C PRO A 429 15.59 27.09 -28.47
N THR A 430 14.82 27.65 -29.40
CA THR A 430 14.71 27.17 -30.79
C THR A 430 15.84 27.64 -31.70
N ASP A 431 16.44 28.78 -31.35
CA ASP A 431 17.57 29.43 -32.03
C ASP A 431 18.85 29.27 -31.19
N PRO A 432 20.06 29.54 -31.72
CA PRO A 432 21.31 29.52 -30.95
C PRO A 432 21.39 30.71 -29.97
N VAL A 433 20.42 30.81 -29.06
CA VAL A 433 20.45 31.69 -27.91
C VAL A 433 21.57 31.18 -27.00
N PRO A 434 22.59 31.99 -26.70
CA PRO A 434 23.63 31.60 -25.75
C PRO A 434 23.00 31.15 -24.43
N LEU A 435 23.53 30.08 -23.82
CA LEU A 435 22.99 29.52 -22.58
C LEU A 435 22.82 30.57 -21.46
N ALA A 436 23.76 31.52 -21.37
CA ALA A 436 23.70 32.63 -20.42
C ALA A 436 22.51 33.57 -20.67
N GLU A 437 22.13 33.80 -21.93
CA GLU A 437 20.96 34.62 -22.27
C GLU A 437 19.67 33.86 -21.98
N ALA A 438 19.59 32.57 -22.31
CA ALA A 438 18.46 31.72 -21.95
C ALA A 438 18.26 31.69 -20.42
N GLU A 439 19.34 31.57 -19.65
CA GLU A 439 19.27 31.60 -18.20
C GLU A 439 18.78 32.94 -17.66
N MET A 440 19.29 34.06 -18.18
CA MET A 440 18.82 35.38 -17.83
C MET A 440 17.32 35.55 -18.12
N LEU A 441 16.87 35.09 -19.30
CA LEU A 441 15.47 35.12 -19.69
C LEU A 441 14.59 34.22 -18.83
N PHE A 442 15.08 33.08 -18.36
CA PHE A 442 14.31 32.21 -17.46
C PHE A 442 14.08 32.87 -16.09
N TRP A 443 15.13 33.43 -15.50
CA TRP A 443 15.08 34.03 -14.16
C TRP A 443 14.51 35.44 -14.11
N GLN A 444 14.31 36.10 -15.26
CA GLN A 444 13.70 37.43 -15.32
C GLN A 444 12.32 37.46 -14.63
N ASP A 445 12.13 38.47 -13.76
CA ASP A 445 10.97 38.66 -12.88
C ASP A 445 10.72 37.53 -11.88
N SER A 446 11.72 36.70 -11.58
CA SER A 446 11.62 35.69 -10.53
C SER A 446 11.99 36.25 -9.16
N ARG A 447 11.34 35.73 -8.11
CA ARG A 447 11.76 35.92 -6.72
C ARG A 447 13.09 35.23 -6.38
N TYR A 448 13.54 34.29 -7.21
CA TYR A 448 14.80 33.60 -7.04
C TYR A 448 15.90 34.28 -7.86
N PRO A 449 17.15 34.29 -7.37
CA PRO A 449 18.28 34.86 -8.13
C PRO A 449 18.61 34.03 -9.37
N ALA A 450 19.37 34.60 -10.30
CA ALA A 450 19.95 33.84 -11.41
C ALA A 450 20.84 32.71 -10.86
N ASN A 451 20.94 31.59 -11.59
CA ASN A 451 21.67 30.39 -11.15
C ASN A 451 21.19 29.78 -9.83
N PHE A 452 19.95 30.07 -9.37
CA PHE A 452 19.45 29.50 -8.13
C PHE A 452 19.43 27.97 -8.16
N ILE A 453 19.14 27.35 -9.30
CA ILE A 453 19.39 25.92 -9.55
C ILE A 453 20.10 25.77 -10.91
N PRO A 454 21.01 24.79 -11.07
CA PRO A 454 21.71 24.56 -12.34
C PRO A 454 20.82 23.82 -13.35
N LEU A 455 19.62 24.37 -13.62
CA LEU A 455 18.57 23.72 -14.40
C LEU A 455 18.89 23.63 -15.91
N LEU A 456 19.58 24.63 -16.45
CA LEU A 456 19.83 24.76 -17.87
C LEU A 456 21.21 24.21 -18.27
N PRO A 457 21.32 23.55 -19.44
CA PRO A 457 20.23 23.21 -20.36
C PRO A 457 19.42 21.98 -19.90
N ILE A 458 18.10 21.97 -20.15
CA ILE A 458 17.31 20.74 -20.06
C ILE A 458 17.56 19.93 -21.33
N ARG A 459 18.10 18.73 -21.17
CA ARG A 459 18.45 17.83 -22.28
C ARG A 459 17.22 17.06 -22.75
N LEU A 460 17.14 16.82 -24.05
CA LEU A 460 16.09 16.00 -24.66
C LEU A 460 16.62 14.59 -24.88
N TYR A 461 15.75 13.60 -24.68
CA TYR A 461 16.12 12.22 -25.02
C TYR A 461 16.49 12.12 -26.51
N PRO A 462 17.60 11.44 -26.84
CA PRO A 462 17.96 11.18 -28.24
C PRO A 462 16.86 10.35 -28.91
N THR A 463 16.57 10.70 -30.16
CA THR A 463 15.67 9.95 -31.05
C THR A 463 16.50 9.43 -32.24
N PRO A 464 16.56 8.10 -32.49
CA PRO A 464 15.87 7.01 -31.81
C PRO A 464 16.40 6.77 -30.39
N PRO A 465 15.61 6.12 -29.50
CA PRO A 465 16.05 5.82 -28.14
C PRO A 465 17.40 5.10 -28.21
N LEU A 466 18.41 5.63 -27.50
CA LEU A 466 19.69 4.95 -27.38
C LEU A 466 19.43 3.52 -26.88
N PRO A 467 20.15 2.51 -27.40
CA PRO A 467 20.20 1.22 -26.72
C PRO A 467 20.59 1.47 -25.25
N PRO A 468 20.11 0.67 -24.29
CA PRO A 468 20.56 0.78 -22.90
C PRO A 468 22.10 0.86 -22.93
N VAL A 469 22.63 1.96 -22.39
CA VAL A 469 24.05 2.31 -22.55
C VAL A 469 24.87 1.09 -22.12
N GLU A 470 25.75 0.58 -22.99
CA GLU A 470 26.73 -0.42 -22.58
C GLU A 470 27.54 0.17 -21.41
N GLY A 471 27.32 -0.35 -20.19
CA GLY A 471 27.87 0.20 -18.95
C GLY A 471 26.94 1.11 -18.15
N ALA A 472 25.66 1.23 -18.52
CA ALA A 472 24.64 1.60 -17.54
C ALA A 472 24.74 0.62 -16.37
N PRO A 473 24.72 1.09 -15.11
CA PRO A 473 24.90 0.23 -13.95
C PRO A 473 23.74 -0.78 -13.87
N GLU A 474 23.94 -1.93 -14.51
CA GLU A 474 23.34 -3.18 -14.10
C GLU A 474 23.97 -3.54 -12.74
N PRO A 475 23.17 -3.90 -11.73
CA PRO A 475 21.75 -4.21 -11.83
C PRO A 475 20.89 -2.97 -11.54
N HIS A 476 19.98 -2.63 -12.46
CA HIS A 476 18.87 -1.74 -12.13
C HIS A 476 18.14 -2.35 -10.93
N SER A 477 17.96 -1.54 -9.87
CA SER A 477 17.27 -2.01 -8.67
C SER A 477 15.97 -2.72 -9.06
N PRO A 478 15.60 -3.83 -8.41
CA PRO A 478 14.44 -4.60 -8.84
C PRO A 478 13.14 -3.78 -8.84
N PHE A 479 13.11 -2.65 -8.10
CA PHE A 479 12.04 -1.66 -8.17
C PHE A 479 11.92 -1.00 -9.56
N PHE A 480 13.04 -0.58 -10.17
CA PHE A 480 13.02 -0.01 -11.52
C PHE A 480 12.55 -1.02 -12.56
N ARG A 481 13.03 -2.27 -12.48
CA ARG A 481 12.57 -3.37 -13.37
C ARG A 481 11.06 -3.59 -13.26
N ALA A 482 10.55 -3.65 -12.02
CA ALA A 482 9.13 -3.78 -11.75
C ALA A 482 8.31 -2.59 -12.27
N MET A 483 8.80 -1.37 -12.05
CA MET A 483 8.15 -0.13 -12.49
C MET A 483 8.06 -0.08 -14.02
N THR A 484 9.16 -0.36 -14.73
CA THR A 484 9.21 -0.44 -16.20
C THR A 484 8.19 -1.43 -16.73
N LYS A 485 8.14 -2.64 -16.16
CA LYS A 485 7.20 -3.68 -16.59
C LYS A 485 5.74 -3.24 -16.42
N VAL A 486 5.37 -2.71 -15.27
CA VAL A 486 4.00 -2.26 -15.00
C VAL A 486 3.60 -1.08 -15.89
N CYS A 487 4.50 -0.11 -16.11
CA CYS A 487 4.22 0.98 -17.03
C CYS A 487 4.00 0.49 -18.47
N ARG A 488 4.78 -0.49 -18.94
CA ARG A 488 4.62 -1.09 -20.27
C ARG A 488 3.31 -1.86 -20.39
N ASP A 489 2.96 -2.65 -19.38
CA ASP A 489 1.69 -3.38 -19.31
C ASP A 489 0.51 -2.39 -19.35
N PHE A 490 0.61 -1.26 -18.65
CA PHE A 490 -0.41 -0.21 -18.66
C PHE A 490 -0.56 0.44 -20.06
N LEU A 491 0.55 0.83 -20.69
CA LEU A 491 0.51 1.50 -22.01
C LEU A 491 0.04 0.58 -23.14
N THR A 492 0.34 -0.73 -23.06
CA THR A 492 -0.14 -1.72 -24.04
C THR A 492 -1.65 -1.96 -23.92
N GLN A 493 -2.18 -2.01 -22.69
CA GLN A 493 -3.63 -2.12 -22.45
C GLN A 493 -4.39 -0.89 -22.96
N GLU A 494 -3.81 0.30 -22.86
CA GLU A 494 -4.42 1.53 -23.37
C GLU A 494 -4.41 1.59 -24.90
N ASN A 495 -3.29 1.25 -25.55
CA ASN A 495 -3.18 1.24 -27.01
C ASN A 495 -4.05 0.16 -27.68
N GLY A 496 -4.34 -0.94 -26.99
CA GLY A 496 -5.25 -2.00 -27.47
C GLY A 496 -6.73 -1.61 -27.45
N ARG A 497 -7.09 -0.47 -26.85
CA ARG A 497 -8.43 0.10 -26.91
C ARG A 497 -8.56 0.96 -28.14
N THR A 498 -8.91 0.34 -29.27
CA THR A 498 -9.52 1.05 -30.40
C THR A 498 -10.69 1.88 -29.87
N GLU A 499 -10.80 3.14 -30.28
CA GLU A 499 -11.90 4.02 -29.90
C GLU A 499 -13.25 3.28 -29.95
N PRO A 500 -14.12 3.39 -28.93
CA PRO A 500 -15.44 2.81 -29.03
C PRO A 500 -16.17 3.47 -30.19
N GLN A 501 -16.31 2.72 -31.29
CA GLN A 501 -17.31 2.99 -32.30
C GLN A 501 -18.64 3.12 -31.57
N VAL A 502 -19.28 4.27 -31.77
CA VAL A 502 -20.57 4.62 -31.19
C VAL A 502 -21.63 3.72 -31.81
N ASP A 503 -21.76 2.49 -31.33
CA ASP A 503 -22.92 1.64 -31.61
C ASP A 503 -23.41 1.01 -30.31
N GLY A 504 -24.65 1.37 -29.97
CA GLY A 504 -25.29 1.04 -28.72
C GLY A 504 -25.55 -0.45 -28.57
N ALA A 505 -24.80 -1.10 -27.69
CA ALA A 505 -25.20 -2.34 -27.04
C ALA A 505 -24.68 -2.34 -25.59
N LEU A 506 -25.62 -2.39 -24.65
CA LEU A 506 -25.37 -2.50 -23.21
C LEU A 506 -24.79 -3.89 -22.89
N GLY A 507 -23.48 -4.03 -23.05
CA GLY A 507 -22.68 -5.19 -22.64
C GLY A 507 -21.94 -4.92 -21.33
N ASP A 508 -22.04 -5.87 -20.40
CA ASP A 508 -21.57 -5.81 -19.02
C ASP A 508 -20.02 -5.80 -18.92
N GLY A 509 -19.47 -4.63 -18.59
CA GLY A 509 -18.27 -4.39 -17.76
C GLY A 509 -16.86 -4.78 -18.26
N PRO A 510 -16.07 -3.85 -18.83
CA PRO A 510 -14.62 -3.91 -18.72
C PRO A 510 -14.19 -3.45 -17.32
N ALA A 511 -13.15 -4.09 -16.77
CA ALA A 511 -12.50 -3.67 -15.52
C ALA A 511 -12.35 -2.15 -15.49
N LYS A 512 -12.84 -1.52 -14.41
CA LYS A 512 -12.69 -0.08 -14.14
C LYS A 512 -11.21 0.26 -14.10
N VAL A 513 -10.64 0.59 -15.26
CA VAL A 513 -9.26 1.08 -15.36
C VAL A 513 -9.22 2.39 -14.59
N ASN A 514 -8.24 2.49 -13.70
CA ASN A 514 -7.97 3.66 -12.87
C ASN A 514 -7.86 4.92 -13.75
N SER A 515 -8.93 5.71 -13.85
CA SER A 515 -9.01 6.97 -14.62
C SER A 515 -8.07 8.08 -14.13
N ARG A 516 -7.11 7.74 -13.27
CA ARG A 516 -6.22 8.67 -12.56
C ARG A 516 -4.77 8.62 -13.04
N LEU A 517 -4.38 7.62 -13.85
CA LEU A 517 -3.04 7.54 -14.45
C LEU A 517 -3.07 8.22 -15.82
N SER A 518 -2.33 9.31 -15.97
CA SER A 518 -2.21 9.94 -17.29
C SER A 518 -1.14 9.23 -18.13
N PRO A 519 -1.37 8.98 -19.43
CA PRO A 519 -0.44 8.21 -20.25
C PRO A 519 0.95 8.84 -20.35
N HIS A 520 1.01 10.18 -20.36
CA HIS A 520 2.28 10.91 -20.41
C HIS A 520 3.09 10.74 -19.11
N ALA A 521 2.44 10.77 -17.94
CA ALA A 521 3.10 10.57 -16.67
C ALA A 521 3.65 9.14 -16.57
N VAL A 522 2.88 8.14 -17.04
CA VAL A 522 3.32 6.75 -17.12
C VAL A 522 4.52 6.59 -18.05
N LYS A 523 4.52 7.22 -19.24
CA LYS A 523 5.66 7.23 -20.16
C LYS A 523 6.90 7.88 -19.55
N SER A 524 6.76 9.01 -18.87
CA SER A 524 7.89 9.66 -18.18
C SER A 524 8.45 8.75 -17.09
N MET A 525 7.61 8.19 -16.21
CA MET A 525 8.05 7.26 -15.16
C MET A 525 8.71 5.99 -15.74
N MET A 526 8.15 5.43 -16.82
CA MET A 526 8.76 4.30 -17.54
C MET A 526 10.14 4.67 -18.05
N ARG A 527 10.30 5.85 -18.66
CA ARG A 527 11.58 6.26 -19.24
C ARG A 527 12.65 6.49 -18.18
N GLY A 528 12.30 7.13 -17.07
CA GLY A 528 13.22 7.23 -15.93
C GLY A 528 13.59 5.86 -15.40
N ALA A 529 12.64 4.93 -15.32
CA ALA A 529 12.89 3.56 -14.88
C ALA A 529 13.83 2.77 -15.80
N GLU A 530 13.63 2.85 -17.11
CA GLU A 530 14.49 2.20 -18.12
C GLU A 530 15.92 2.72 -18.09
N LEU A 531 16.14 3.95 -17.63
CA LEU A 531 17.46 4.56 -17.54
C LEU A 531 18.06 4.48 -16.12
N GLY A 532 17.30 4.01 -15.13
CA GLY A 532 17.70 4.04 -13.72
C GLY A 532 17.79 5.45 -13.15
N TRP A 533 17.02 6.40 -13.68
CA TRP A 533 17.03 7.81 -13.29
C TRP A 533 15.81 8.14 -12.42
N THR A 534 16.01 9.00 -11.42
CA THR A 534 14.93 9.58 -10.64
C THR A 534 13.98 10.35 -11.54
N THR A 535 12.70 9.98 -11.52
CA THR A 535 11.67 10.79 -12.16
C THR A 535 11.08 11.78 -11.17
N LEU A 536 11.29 13.07 -11.42
CA LEU A 536 10.66 14.16 -10.69
C LEU A 536 9.26 14.41 -11.26
N THR A 537 8.24 14.41 -10.40
CA THR A 537 6.84 14.65 -10.79
C THR A 537 6.09 15.44 -9.71
N THR A 538 5.10 16.23 -10.13
CA THR A 538 4.16 16.87 -9.20
C THR A 538 2.86 16.07 -9.02
N THR A 539 2.74 14.91 -9.70
CA THR A 539 1.50 14.11 -9.77
C THR A 539 1.48 12.96 -8.75
N LYS A 540 1.38 13.27 -7.46
CA LYS A 540 1.27 12.28 -6.36
C LYS A 540 0.20 11.21 -6.61
N SER A 541 -0.93 11.58 -7.22
CA SER A 541 -2.01 10.65 -7.56
C SER A 541 -1.62 9.60 -8.61
N SER A 542 -0.79 9.97 -9.60
CA SER A 542 -0.29 9.03 -10.61
C SER A 542 0.71 8.06 -9.98
N VAL A 543 1.59 8.54 -9.09
CA VAL A 543 2.51 7.65 -8.35
C VAL A 543 1.74 6.69 -7.44
N LYS A 544 0.76 7.19 -6.66
CA LYS A 544 -0.14 6.34 -5.84
C LYS A 544 -0.82 5.25 -6.67
N ALA A 545 -1.31 5.60 -7.86
CA ALA A 545 -1.97 4.65 -8.75
C ALA A 545 -0.97 3.63 -9.34
N LEU A 546 0.22 4.07 -9.76
CA LEU A 546 1.27 3.19 -10.25
C LEU A 546 1.71 2.18 -9.17
N LEU A 547 1.92 2.61 -7.93
CA LEU A 547 2.26 1.71 -6.83
C LEU A 547 1.16 0.71 -6.53
N ARG A 548 -0.12 1.10 -6.66
CA ARG A 548 -1.24 0.16 -6.53
C ARG A 548 -1.23 -0.89 -7.64
N GLU A 549 -0.94 -0.50 -8.88
CA GLU A 549 -0.80 -1.44 -9.99
C GLU A 549 0.43 -2.33 -9.82
N MET A 550 1.56 -1.81 -9.31
CA MET A 550 2.72 -2.61 -8.95
C MET A 550 2.40 -3.62 -7.86
N LYS A 551 1.67 -3.21 -6.82
CA LYS A 551 1.19 -4.10 -5.76
C LYS A 551 0.23 -5.15 -6.32
N ALA A 552 -0.72 -4.75 -7.17
CA ALA A 552 -1.67 -5.68 -7.79
C ALA A 552 -0.96 -6.66 -8.74
N ALA A 553 0.05 -6.19 -9.47
CA ALA A 553 0.90 -7.03 -10.32
C ALA A 553 1.75 -7.99 -9.49
N ARG A 554 2.28 -7.56 -8.33
CA ARG A 554 2.99 -8.45 -7.39
C ARG A 554 2.05 -9.49 -6.76
N MET A 555 0.87 -9.09 -6.31
CA MET A 555 -0.13 -10.01 -5.76
C MET A 555 -0.69 -10.96 -6.81
N ALA A 556 -0.76 -10.53 -8.07
CA ALA A 556 -1.04 -11.42 -9.17
C ALA A 556 0.13 -12.38 -9.37
N GLY A 557 1.37 -11.91 -9.22
CA GLY A 557 2.63 -12.64 -9.45
C GLY A 557 3.24 -12.36 -10.84
N ARG A 558 2.75 -11.31 -11.50
CA ARG A 558 3.32 -10.74 -12.73
C ARG A 558 4.67 -10.06 -12.52
N LEU A 559 5.15 -9.88 -11.28
CA LEU A 559 6.43 -9.26 -10.96
C LEU A 559 7.29 -10.27 -10.20
N VAL A 560 8.47 -10.60 -10.74
CA VAL A 560 9.43 -11.53 -10.12
C VAL A 560 10.00 -10.90 -8.83
N GLU A 561 10.16 -11.72 -7.80
CA GLU A 561 10.44 -11.34 -6.41
C GLU A 561 11.94 -11.11 -6.11
N ASP A 562 12.71 -10.57 -7.05
CA ASP A 562 14.15 -10.31 -6.83
C ASP A 562 14.41 -9.16 -5.80
N LEU A 563 13.38 -8.64 -5.13
CA LEU A 563 13.51 -7.50 -4.20
C LEU A 563 14.07 -7.86 -2.82
N GLU A 564 14.10 -9.13 -2.46
CA GLU A 564 14.50 -9.55 -1.10
C GLU A 564 16.01 -9.81 -0.96
N GLU A 565 16.77 -9.99 -2.05
CA GLU A 565 18.20 -10.35 -1.96
C GLU A 565 19.18 -9.15 -1.86
N GLU A 566 18.80 -7.93 -2.26
CA GLU A 566 19.75 -6.80 -2.36
C GLU A 566 19.86 -5.91 -1.10
N GLN A 567 19.20 -6.21 0.01
CA GLN A 567 19.40 -5.43 1.26
C GLN A 567 20.72 -5.74 2.00
N THR A 568 21.61 -6.52 1.40
CA THR A 568 22.96 -6.72 1.93
C THR A 568 23.86 -5.51 1.62
N ALA A 569 23.79 -4.51 2.51
CA ALA A 569 24.89 -3.65 2.94
C ALA A 569 25.79 -3.03 1.84
N GLN A 570 25.24 -2.16 0.98
CA GLN A 570 26.04 -1.06 0.44
C GLN A 570 25.83 0.18 1.32
N ASP A 571 26.90 0.60 2.00
CA ASP A 571 26.97 1.70 3.00
C ASP A 571 26.80 3.12 2.39
N GLY A 572 25.92 3.30 1.40
CA GLY A 572 25.65 4.58 0.72
C GLY A 572 24.19 5.02 0.76
N PRO A 573 23.89 6.32 0.58
CA PRO A 573 22.52 6.79 0.37
C PRO A 573 21.92 6.11 -0.87
N GLY A 574 20.73 5.54 -0.70
CA GLY A 574 20.01 4.87 -1.79
C GLY A 574 19.50 5.88 -2.82
N ALA A 575 19.62 5.56 -4.10
CA ALA A 575 19.05 6.40 -5.17
C ALA A 575 17.51 6.28 -5.19
N ALA A 576 16.82 7.41 -5.20
CA ALA A 576 15.37 7.47 -5.37
C ALA A 576 14.99 7.16 -6.83
N ALA A 577 14.01 6.28 -7.05
CA ALA A 577 13.41 6.05 -8.36
C ALA A 577 12.39 7.13 -8.73
N LEU A 578 11.63 7.63 -7.75
CA LEU A 578 10.65 8.69 -7.94
C LEU A 578 10.89 9.80 -6.92
N TRP A 579 10.75 11.04 -7.37
CA TRP A 579 10.76 12.22 -6.52
C TRP A 579 9.46 13.00 -6.71
N ILE A 580 8.67 13.06 -5.66
CA ILE A 580 7.38 13.73 -5.63
C ILE A 580 7.54 15.07 -4.93
N VAL A 581 7.07 16.09 -5.59
CA VAL A 581 6.97 17.45 -5.06
C VAL A 581 5.50 17.89 -5.15
N ASP A 582 5.12 18.88 -4.36
CA ASP A 582 3.72 19.32 -4.34
C ASP A 582 3.21 19.78 -5.71
N PRO A 583 1.93 19.52 -6.04
CA PRO A 583 1.33 19.96 -7.29
C PRO A 583 1.38 21.48 -7.43
N ARG A 584 1.69 21.94 -8.64
CA ARG A 584 1.62 23.34 -9.04
C ARG A 584 0.91 23.39 -10.39
N ASN A 585 -0.15 24.17 -10.45
CA ASN A 585 -0.88 24.44 -11.69
C ASN A 585 -0.46 25.80 -12.23
N LEU A 586 -0.56 25.98 -13.55
CA LEU A 586 -0.51 27.31 -14.16
C LEU A 586 -1.66 28.17 -13.61
N GLN A 587 -1.36 29.43 -13.35
CA GLN A 587 -2.35 30.42 -12.97
C GLN A 587 -2.89 31.07 -14.23
N CYS A 588 -4.20 30.97 -14.48
CA CYS A 588 -4.87 31.74 -15.53
C CYS A 588 -5.82 32.73 -14.88
N PHE A 589 -5.36 33.96 -14.65
CA PHE A 589 -6.27 35.09 -14.55
C PHE A 589 -5.78 36.15 -15.53
N VAL A 590 -6.53 36.28 -16.63
CA VAL A 590 -6.48 37.43 -17.54
C VAL A 590 -7.02 38.65 -16.82
#